data_AF-A0A517TC60-F1
#
_entry.id   AF-A0A517TC60-F1
#
_cell.length_a   1.000
_cell.length_b   1.000
_cell.length_c   1.000
_cell.angle_alpha   90.00
_cell.angle_beta   90.00
_cell.angle_gamma   90.00
#
_symmetry.space_group_name_H-M   'P 1'
#
loop_
_entity.id
_entity.type
_entity.pdbx_description
1 polymer ?
#
loop_
_entity_poly.entity_id
_entity_poly.type
_entity_poly.pdbx_seq_one_letter_code
_entity_poly.pdbx_strand_id
1 'polypeptide(L)'
;MNTIRLQTIKAICLSLILLLTGTKTARAESYEREPINYSESMPANDISLLQERINAGELTLAYDDQFGYLKSLLNTLDVPVSSQLLVFTKTSLQRSFISPAHPRAVYFNDDVYLGYCQNGEVMEVSVADPALGTVFYTLDQTEVERPQFRRRTHECLSCHANPRTELVPGHVVRSLYSDTRGYPILSGGGRGVNHSTAFEDRWGGWYVSGKHGSEHLGNFTIEGRDVPHPLESAAAQNVTDLSTLFDTTPYLSPHSDLVALMVHEHQTTGHNLITKLNFATRQAHYYEESLNKQLGEEPGHRWESAVSRINNAVNDLVEYLLFCDEASLPGPVVGTSEFAKEFAARGPFDKQGRSLREFDLETRLFKYPCSFLVYSRSIAALPDEARELLWQRMREVLSGENDSETFAHLDAETRLAINEILTETLPGFAAKPV
;
A
#
# COMPACT_ATOMS: atom_id res chain seq x y z
N MET A 1 -18.06 -29.12 54.06
CA MET A 1 -16.82 -28.40 53.72
C MET A 1 -16.38 -28.52 52.24
N ASN A 2 -16.90 -29.46 51.44
CA ASN A 2 -16.49 -29.61 50.02
C ASN A 2 -17.28 -28.79 48.99
N THR A 3 -18.44 -28.24 49.35
CA THR A 3 -19.28 -27.47 48.41
C THR A 3 -18.89 -26.00 48.30
N ILE A 4 -18.30 -25.41 49.34
CA ILE A 4 -17.93 -23.99 49.36
C ILE A 4 -16.65 -23.73 48.53
N ARG A 5 -15.68 -24.66 48.54
CA ARG A 5 -14.44 -24.54 47.73
C ARG A 5 -14.67 -24.62 46.21
N LEU A 6 -15.75 -25.29 45.77
CA LEU A 6 -16.03 -25.47 44.34
C LEU A 6 -16.68 -24.24 43.69
N GLN A 7 -17.40 -23.43 44.47
CA GLN A 7 -18.02 -22.19 44.00
C GLN A 7 -17.01 -21.05 43.86
N THR A 8 -15.99 -20.99 44.72
CA THR A 8 -14.94 -19.97 44.64
C THR A 8 -14.01 -20.18 43.43
N ILE A 9 -13.72 -21.43 43.06
CA ILE A 9 -12.89 -21.76 41.88
C ILE A 9 -13.63 -21.47 40.56
N LYS A 10 -14.96 -21.72 40.50
CA LYS A 10 -15.76 -21.38 39.32
C LYS A 10 -15.90 -19.86 39.09
N ALA A 11 -15.97 -19.06 40.16
CA ALA A 11 -16.04 -17.61 40.06
C ALA A 11 -14.72 -16.98 39.56
N ILE A 12 -13.57 -17.55 39.92
CA ILE A 12 -12.24 -17.10 39.47
C ILE A 12 -11.97 -17.51 38.02
N CYS A 13 -12.39 -18.72 37.59
CA CYS A 13 -12.26 -19.12 36.18
C CYS A 13 -13.19 -18.34 35.24
N LEU A 14 -14.39 -17.94 35.68
CA LEU A 14 -15.32 -17.18 34.83
C LEU A 14 -14.88 -15.71 34.65
N SER A 15 -14.20 -15.14 35.64
CA SER A 15 -13.63 -13.78 35.55
C SER A 15 -12.35 -13.75 34.70
N LEU A 16 -11.51 -14.80 34.72
CA LEU A 16 -10.35 -14.91 33.82
C LEU A 16 -10.75 -15.08 32.34
N ILE A 17 -11.86 -15.78 32.04
CA ILE A 17 -12.34 -16.01 30.67
C ILE A 17 -12.98 -14.74 30.07
N LEU A 18 -13.59 -13.88 30.89
CA LEU A 18 -14.12 -12.58 30.43
C LEU A 18 -13.01 -11.56 30.13
N LEU A 19 -11.89 -11.61 30.85
CA LEU A 19 -10.71 -10.75 30.61
C LEU A 19 -9.92 -11.15 29.35
N LEU A 20 -9.96 -12.41 28.94
CA LEU A 20 -9.25 -12.92 27.75
C LEU A 20 -10.04 -12.81 26.44
N THR A 21 -11.36 -12.57 26.51
CA THR A 21 -12.22 -12.46 25.31
C THR A 21 -12.47 -11.01 24.88
N GLY A 22 -12.37 -10.04 25.80
CA GLY A 22 -12.56 -8.61 25.50
C GLY A 22 -11.39 -7.92 24.77
N THR A 23 -10.20 -8.53 24.69
CA THR A 23 -9.00 -7.88 24.12
C THR A 23 -8.87 -8.05 22.60
N LYS A 24 -9.46 -9.09 22.01
CA LYS A 24 -9.32 -9.37 20.57
C LYS A 24 -10.23 -8.51 19.70
N THR A 25 -11.47 -8.27 20.11
CA THR A 25 -12.39 -7.35 19.43
C THR A 25 -12.02 -5.88 19.66
N ALA A 26 -11.54 -5.52 20.86
CA ALA A 26 -11.12 -4.15 21.15
C ALA A 26 -9.88 -3.68 20.37
N ARG A 27 -9.02 -4.61 19.93
CA ARG A 27 -7.84 -4.29 19.10
C ARG A 27 -8.16 -4.16 17.60
N ALA A 28 -9.22 -4.84 17.14
CA ALA A 28 -9.58 -4.90 15.71
C ALA A 28 -10.09 -3.57 15.13
N GLU A 29 -10.51 -2.63 15.98
CA GLU A 29 -11.04 -1.31 15.58
C GLU A 29 -10.38 -0.18 16.39
N SER A 30 -9.10 -0.31 16.72
CA SER A 30 -8.40 0.75 17.48
C SER A 30 -8.38 2.11 16.77
N TYR A 31 -8.49 2.10 15.43
CA TYR A 31 -8.57 3.29 14.59
C TYR A 31 -9.96 3.95 14.59
N GLU A 32 -11.02 3.29 15.08
CA GLU A 32 -12.35 3.89 15.23
C GLU A 32 -12.53 4.61 16.57
N ARG A 33 -11.49 4.66 17.40
CA ARG A 33 -11.51 5.35 18.70
C ARG A 33 -10.60 6.55 18.68
N GLU A 34 -10.74 7.39 19.70
CA GLU A 34 -9.79 8.47 19.96
C GLU A 34 -8.36 7.91 20.04
N PRO A 35 -7.37 8.59 19.46
CA PRO A 35 -7.46 9.93 18.86
C PRO A 35 -7.69 9.93 17.33
N ILE A 36 -8.04 8.79 16.74
CA ILE A 36 -8.12 8.64 15.27
C ILE A 36 -9.56 8.87 14.78
N ASN A 37 -10.55 8.22 15.39
CA ASN A 37 -11.97 8.27 15.01
C ASN A 37 -12.16 8.17 13.49
N TYR A 38 -11.57 7.16 12.86
CA TYR A 38 -11.41 7.09 11.40
C TYR A 38 -12.70 7.39 10.63
N SER A 39 -13.80 6.71 10.95
CA SER A 39 -15.05 6.85 10.21
C SER A 39 -15.72 8.21 10.40
N GLU A 40 -15.49 8.89 11.52
CA GLU A 40 -16.10 10.19 11.85
C GLU A 40 -15.23 11.39 11.42
N SER A 41 -13.91 11.20 11.36
CA SER A 41 -12.96 12.23 10.97
C SER A 41 -13.11 12.62 9.50
N MET A 42 -13.04 13.91 9.18
CA MET A 42 -13.05 14.40 7.80
C MET A 42 -11.69 14.17 7.12
N PRO A 43 -11.63 13.48 5.96
CA PRO A 43 -10.40 13.33 5.20
C PRO A 43 -9.91 14.66 4.60
N ALA A 44 -8.60 14.79 4.41
CA ALA A 44 -7.95 15.94 3.80
C ALA A 44 -6.92 15.44 2.78
N ASN A 45 -7.41 15.08 1.59
CA ASN A 45 -6.64 14.44 0.52
C ASN A 45 -7.08 14.94 -0.86
N ASP A 46 -6.45 14.43 -1.92
CA ASP A 46 -6.72 14.89 -3.29
C ASP A 46 -8.19 14.71 -3.69
N ILE A 47 -8.87 13.69 -3.17
CA ILE A 47 -10.28 13.43 -3.50
C ILE A 47 -11.19 14.42 -2.79
N SER A 48 -10.93 14.75 -1.52
CA SER A 48 -11.73 15.78 -0.83
C SER A 48 -11.51 17.16 -1.44
N LEU A 49 -10.27 17.53 -1.79
CA LEU A 49 -9.95 18.77 -2.50
C LEU A 49 -10.58 18.82 -3.90
N LEU A 50 -10.55 17.70 -4.62
CA LEU A 50 -11.21 17.57 -5.92
C LEU A 50 -12.72 17.79 -5.79
N GLN A 51 -13.36 17.18 -4.79
CA GLN A 51 -14.79 17.34 -4.55
C GLN A 51 -15.17 18.79 -4.24
N GLU A 52 -14.37 19.50 -3.45
CA GLU A 52 -14.59 20.93 -3.16
C GLU A 52 -14.57 21.78 -4.43
N ARG A 53 -13.59 21.56 -5.31
CA ARG A 53 -13.48 22.28 -6.59
C ARG A 53 -14.65 21.98 -7.54
N ILE A 54 -15.14 20.75 -7.57
CA ILE A 54 -16.34 20.37 -8.32
C ILE A 54 -17.57 21.09 -7.76
N ASN A 55 -17.73 21.11 -6.43
CA ASN A 55 -18.88 21.75 -5.78
C ASN A 55 -18.89 23.27 -6.00
N ALA A 56 -17.71 23.90 -6.00
CA ALA A 56 -17.53 25.32 -6.30
C ALA A 56 -17.71 25.68 -7.78
N GLY A 57 -17.76 24.69 -8.68
CA GLY A 57 -17.82 24.92 -10.13
C GLY A 57 -16.49 25.37 -10.74
N GLU A 58 -15.38 25.22 -10.00
CA GLU A 58 -14.02 25.54 -10.46
C GLU A 58 -13.41 24.44 -11.33
N LEU A 59 -14.00 23.25 -11.29
CA LEU A 59 -13.61 22.10 -12.08
C LEU A 59 -14.83 21.30 -12.52
N THR A 60 -14.83 20.87 -13.78
CA THR A 60 -15.82 19.94 -14.33
C THR A 60 -15.11 18.67 -14.79
N LEU A 61 -15.66 17.51 -14.43
CA LEU A 61 -15.20 16.22 -14.94
C LEU A 61 -15.93 15.91 -16.24
N ALA A 62 -15.19 15.77 -17.33
CA ALA A 62 -15.77 15.37 -18.61
C ALA A 62 -16.19 13.89 -18.58
N TYR A 63 -17.43 13.64 -18.99
CA TYR A 63 -17.93 12.28 -19.18
C TYR A 63 -17.55 11.78 -20.58
N ASP A 64 -17.16 10.51 -20.67
CA ASP A 64 -16.88 9.79 -21.91
C ASP A 64 -17.84 8.60 -22.02
N ASP A 65 -18.49 8.43 -23.17
CA ASP A 65 -19.52 7.38 -23.36
C ASP A 65 -19.00 5.95 -23.13
N GLN A 66 -17.69 5.72 -23.30
CA GLN A 66 -17.06 4.42 -23.13
C GLN A 66 -16.41 4.27 -21.75
N PHE A 67 -15.77 5.34 -21.26
CA PHE A 67 -14.92 5.29 -20.07
C PHE A 67 -15.53 5.99 -18.84
N GLY A 68 -16.71 6.58 -18.98
CA GLY A 68 -17.32 7.46 -17.97
C GLY A 68 -16.36 8.58 -17.59
N TYR A 69 -16.13 8.78 -16.29
CA TYR A 69 -15.21 9.82 -15.81
C TYR A 69 -13.74 9.41 -15.78
N LEU A 70 -13.38 8.16 -16.13
CA LEU A 70 -12.00 7.64 -15.96
C LEU A 70 -10.93 8.57 -16.55
N LYS A 71 -11.06 8.95 -17.83
CA LYS A 71 -10.08 9.81 -18.51
C LYS A 71 -9.93 11.16 -17.81
N SER A 72 -11.04 11.78 -17.43
CA SER A 72 -11.04 13.09 -16.75
C SER A 72 -10.43 13.00 -15.35
N LEU A 73 -10.66 11.91 -14.62
CA LEU A 73 -10.09 11.65 -13.31
C LEU A 73 -8.58 11.43 -13.40
N LEU A 74 -8.12 10.58 -14.31
CA LEU A 74 -6.68 10.33 -14.51
C LEU A 74 -5.93 11.64 -14.79
N ASN A 75 -6.46 12.46 -15.70
CA ASN A 75 -5.85 13.74 -16.04
C ASN A 75 -5.86 14.73 -14.86
N THR A 76 -6.98 14.83 -14.15
CA THR A 76 -7.12 15.80 -13.04
C THR A 76 -6.25 15.44 -11.84
N LEU A 77 -6.11 14.15 -11.56
CA LEU A 77 -5.39 13.62 -10.40
C LEU A 77 -3.92 13.32 -10.72
N ASP A 78 -3.43 13.65 -11.92
CA ASP A 78 -2.08 13.33 -12.38
C ASP A 78 -1.74 11.83 -12.20
N VAL A 79 -2.65 10.97 -12.66
CA VAL A 79 -2.47 9.51 -12.65
C VAL A 79 -2.11 9.05 -14.06
N PRO A 80 -0.88 8.55 -14.29
CA PRO A 80 -0.43 8.21 -15.64
C PRO A 80 -1.14 6.96 -16.15
N VAL A 81 -1.56 6.97 -17.42
CA VAL A 81 -2.16 5.80 -18.08
C VAL A 81 -1.16 4.63 -18.13
N SER A 82 0.14 4.90 -18.18
CA SER A 82 1.20 3.89 -18.15
C SER A 82 1.20 3.04 -16.88
N SER A 83 0.62 3.53 -15.77
CA SER A 83 0.47 2.78 -14.52
C SER A 83 -0.60 1.68 -14.56
N GLN A 84 -1.30 1.51 -15.69
CA GLN A 84 -2.40 0.55 -15.79
C GLN A 84 -1.93 -0.87 -15.43
N LEU A 85 -2.65 -1.45 -14.47
CA LEU A 85 -2.57 -2.84 -14.05
C LEU A 85 -3.91 -3.52 -14.30
N LEU A 86 -3.89 -4.81 -14.63
CA LEU A 86 -5.10 -5.57 -14.96
C LEU A 86 -5.24 -6.77 -14.03
N VAL A 87 -6.33 -6.79 -13.26
CA VAL A 87 -6.67 -7.87 -12.32
C VAL A 87 -7.94 -8.57 -12.77
N PHE A 88 -7.84 -9.87 -13.02
CA PHE A 88 -8.99 -10.67 -13.46
C PHE A 88 -9.65 -11.48 -12.34
N THR A 89 -9.05 -11.48 -11.16
CA THR A 89 -9.65 -12.17 -10.00
C THR A 89 -10.82 -11.39 -9.42
N LYS A 90 -11.90 -12.09 -9.10
CA LYS A 90 -13.15 -11.58 -8.53
C LYS A 90 -13.03 -11.26 -7.02
N THR A 91 -12.14 -10.33 -6.67
CA THR A 91 -11.86 -9.90 -5.28
C THR A 91 -12.29 -8.47 -4.96
N SER A 92 -12.95 -7.78 -5.90
CA SER A 92 -13.43 -6.40 -5.73
C SER A 92 -14.88 -6.31 -5.23
N LEU A 93 -15.26 -5.10 -4.78
CA LEU A 93 -16.64 -4.62 -4.66
C LEU A 93 -17.46 -4.93 -5.93
N GLN A 94 -16.89 -4.67 -7.10
CA GLN A 94 -17.52 -4.88 -8.41
C GLN A 94 -17.26 -6.27 -9.02
N ARG A 95 -17.03 -7.32 -8.21
CA ARG A 95 -16.70 -8.69 -8.69
C ARG A 95 -17.62 -9.28 -9.76
N SER A 96 -18.86 -8.81 -9.87
CA SER A 96 -19.82 -9.24 -10.90
C SER A 96 -19.38 -8.84 -12.31
N PHE A 97 -18.61 -7.75 -12.44
CA PHE A 97 -18.11 -7.20 -13.71
C PHE A 97 -16.70 -7.64 -14.08
N ILE A 98 -16.05 -8.45 -13.23
CA ILE A 98 -14.65 -8.86 -13.39
C ILE A 98 -14.58 -10.31 -13.86
N SER A 99 -13.81 -10.60 -14.89
CA SER A 99 -13.43 -11.97 -15.30
C SER A 99 -12.10 -11.95 -16.07
N PRO A 100 -11.51 -13.11 -16.40
CA PRO A 100 -10.37 -13.16 -17.31
C PRO A 100 -10.63 -12.45 -18.64
N ALA A 101 -11.84 -12.56 -19.20
CA ALA A 101 -12.19 -11.85 -20.43
C ALA A 101 -12.43 -10.34 -20.24
N HIS A 102 -12.72 -9.89 -19.01
CA HIS A 102 -13.01 -8.49 -18.67
C HIS A 102 -12.31 -8.12 -17.35
N PRO A 103 -10.96 -8.03 -17.32
CA PRO A 103 -10.24 -7.67 -16.11
C PRO A 103 -10.60 -6.26 -15.63
N ARG A 104 -10.53 -6.03 -14.31
CA ARG A 104 -10.57 -4.69 -13.73
C ARG A 104 -9.23 -4.00 -13.99
N ALA A 105 -9.27 -2.76 -14.46
CA ALA A 105 -8.09 -1.91 -14.53
C ALA A 105 -7.86 -1.18 -13.21
N VAL A 106 -6.61 -1.10 -12.79
CA VAL A 106 -6.15 -0.29 -11.66
C VAL A 106 -5.09 0.67 -12.19
N TYR A 107 -5.24 1.96 -11.91
CA TYR A 107 -4.27 3.00 -12.22
C TYR A 107 -3.80 3.63 -10.92
N PHE A 108 -2.57 4.11 -10.88
CA PHE A 108 -2.04 4.74 -9.66
C PHE A 108 -0.99 5.81 -9.95
N ASN A 109 -0.96 6.82 -9.08
CA ASN A 109 0.22 7.65 -8.89
C ASN A 109 0.75 7.42 -7.47
N ASP A 110 1.53 8.36 -6.92
CA ASP A 110 2.15 8.19 -5.61
C ASP A 110 1.15 8.08 -4.45
N ASP A 111 -0.03 8.70 -4.54
CA ASP A 111 -0.99 8.77 -3.41
C ASP A 111 -2.38 8.20 -3.77
N VAL A 112 -2.78 8.23 -5.04
CA VAL A 112 -4.14 7.93 -5.52
C VAL A 112 -4.15 6.67 -6.36
N TYR A 113 -5.16 5.83 -6.14
CA TYR A 113 -5.43 4.60 -6.87
C TYR A 113 -6.86 4.61 -7.40
N LEU A 114 -7.02 4.30 -8.68
CA LEU A 114 -8.32 4.30 -9.38
C LEU A 114 -8.59 2.92 -9.97
N GLY A 115 -9.71 2.31 -9.57
CA GLY A 115 -10.22 1.07 -10.12
C GLY A 115 -11.35 1.32 -11.12
N TYR A 116 -11.25 0.69 -12.29
CA TYR A 116 -12.24 0.75 -13.37
C TYR A 116 -12.64 -0.66 -13.81
N CYS A 117 -13.94 -0.95 -13.77
CA CYS A 117 -14.50 -2.16 -14.36
C CYS A 117 -15.26 -1.78 -15.63
N GLN A 118 -15.09 -2.55 -16.70
CA GLN A 118 -15.92 -2.38 -17.89
C GLN A 118 -17.41 -2.56 -17.51
N ASN A 119 -18.26 -1.63 -17.94
CA ASN A 119 -19.68 -1.59 -17.59
C ASN A 119 -19.96 -1.52 -16.07
N GLY A 120 -18.94 -1.18 -15.27
CA GLY A 120 -19.09 -0.98 -13.83
C GLY A 120 -19.96 0.24 -13.52
N GLU A 121 -20.69 0.16 -12.41
CA GLU A 121 -21.60 1.23 -11.97
C GLU A 121 -20.83 2.39 -11.33
N VAL A 122 -19.62 2.12 -10.82
CA VAL A 122 -18.80 3.11 -10.11
C VAL A 122 -17.33 3.03 -10.49
N MET A 123 -16.65 4.17 -10.42
CA MET A 123 -15.20 4.21 -10.21
C MET A 123 -14.91 3.87 -8.75
N GLU A 124 -13.96 2.96 -8.54
CA GLU A 124 -13.40 2.68 -7.22
C GLU A 124 -12.20 3.61 -7.00
N VAL A 125 -12.11 4.25 -5.84
CA VAL A 125 -11.00 5.16 -5.53
C VAL A 125 -10.47 4.85 -4.15
N SER A 126 -9.15 4.75 -4.02
CA SER A 126 -8.48 4.80 -2.72
C SER A 126 -7.34 5.81 -2.75
N VAL A 127 -7.11 6.47 -1.62
CA VAL A 127 -6.07 7.50 -1.48
C VAL A 127 -5.34 7.32 -0.15
N ALA A 128 -4.02 7.50 -0.17
CA ALA A 128 -3.21 7.58 1.03
C ALA A 128 -3.42 8.96 1.70
N ASP A 129 -4.35 9.03 2.64
CA ASP A 129 -4.62 10.22 3.43
C ASP A 129 -3.55 10.39 4.53
N PRO A 130 -2.92 11.57 4.66
CA PRO A 130 -1.85 11.77 5.61
C PRO A 130 -2.25 11.59 7.08
N ALA A 131 -3.52 11.78 7.44
CA ALA A 131 -4.02 11.68 8.81
C ALA A 131 -4.79 10.39 9.08
N LEU A 132 -5.45 9.81 8.07
CA LEU A 132 -6.36 8.68 8.23
C LEU A 132 -5.85 7.37 7.64
N GLY A 133 -4.71 7.38 6.96
CA GLY A 133 -4.24 6.23 6.20
C GLY A 133 -5.05 6.06 4.93
N THR A 134 -5.37 4.83 4.52
CA THR A 134 -6.15 4.66 3.28
C THR A 134 -7.59 5.12 3.46
N VAL A 135 -8.06 6.03 2.61
CA VAL A 135 -9.48 6.45 2.52
C VAL A 135 -10.08 5.98 1.20
N PHE A 136 -11.27 5.38 1.27
CA PHE A 136 -11.97 4.78 0.14
C PHE A 136 -13.16 5.62 -0.30
N TYR A 137 -13.32 5.78 -1.61
CA TYR A 137 -14.47 6.44 -2.23
C TYR A 137 -15.00 5.63 -3.42
N THR A 138 -16.24 5.91 -3.78
CA THR A 138 -16.81 5.52 -5.07
C THR A 138 -17.36 6.76 -5.78
N LEU A 139 -17.21 6.82 -7.11
CA LEU A 139 -17.87 7.83 -7.96
C LEU A 139 -18.81 7.12 -8.92
N ASP A 140 -20.09 7.51 -8.96
CA ASP A 140 -21.05 6.92 -9.90
C ASP A 140 -20.64 7.24 -11.35
N GLN A 141 -20.74 6.25 -12.24
CA GLN A 141 -20.41 6.39 -13.67
C GLN A 141 -21.61 6.87 -14.50
N THR A 142 -22.47 7.70 -13.91
CA THR A 142 -23.60 8.34 -14.58
C THR A 142 -23.26 9.80 -14.92
N GLU A 143 -23.59 10.22 -16.13
CA GLU A 143 -23.38 11.61 -16.56
C GLU A 143 -24.26 12.56 -15.74
N VAL A 144 -23.63 13.45 -14.99
CA VAL A 144 -24.28 14.48 -14.17
C VAL A 144 -23.39 15.71 -14.14
N GLU A 145 -23.98 16.89 -13.95
CA GLU A 145 -23.23 18.17 -13.94
C GLU A 145 -22.16 18.21 -12.83
N ARG A 146 -22.44 17.62 -11.66
CA ARG A 146 -21.58 17.67 -10.48
C ARG A 146 -21.48 16.30 -9.81
N PRO A 147 -20.63 15.40 -10.32
CA PRO A 147 -20.50 14.06 -9.76
C PRO A 147 -19.97 14.13 -8.32
N GLN A 148 -20.38 13.16 -7.49
CA GLN A 148 -20.12 13.17 -6.05
C GLN A 148 -19.37 11.91 -5.60
N PHE A 149 -18.18 12.10 -5.03
CA PHE A 149 -17.43 11.04 -4.38
C PHE A 149 -18.11 10.64 -3.07
N ARG A 150 -18.51 9.38 -2.97
CA ARG A 150 -19.12 8.81 -1.77
C ARG A 150 -18.05 8.07 -0.98
N ARG A 151 -17.72 8.56 0.21
CA ARG A 151 -16.80 7.88 1.13
C ARG A 151 -17.36 6.52 1.55
N ARG A 152 -16.53 5.49 1.52
CA ARG A 152 -16.85 4.14 1.97
C ARG A 152 -16.02 3.81 3.21
N THR A 153 -16.67 3.32 4.25
CA THR A 153 -16.02 2.89 5.49
C THR A 153 -16.23 1.39 5.69
N HIS A 154 -17.32 0.98 6.34
CA HIS A 154 -17.59 -0.39 6.79
C HIS A 154 -17.39 -1.47 5.71
N GLU A 155 -17.92 -1.28 4.50
CA GLU A 155 -17.82 -2.27 3.41
C GLU A 155 -16.35 -2.53 3.02
N CYS A 156 -15.56 -1.47 2.84
CA CYS A 156 -14.15 -1.56 2.44
C CYS A 156 -13.28 -2.06 3.60
N LEU A 157 -13.46 -1.51 4.81
CA LEU A 157 -12.64 -1.84 5.98
C LEU A 157 -12.75 -3.32 6.40
N SER A 158 -13.86 -3.98 6.08
CA SER A 158 -14.03 -5.43 6.30
C SER A 158 -12.89 -6.27 5.69
N CYS A 159 -12.32 -5.81 4.57
CA CYS A 159 -11.24 -6.45 3.84
C CYS A 159 -9.93 -5.63 3.83
N HIS A 160 -9.99 -4.35 4.19
CA HIS A 160 -8.87 -3.40 4.12
C HIS A 160 -8.34 -2.93 5.48
N ALA A 161 -8.87 -3.43 6.59
CA ALA A 161 -8.34 -3.16 7.93
C ALA A 161 -8.18 -4.47 8.71
N ASN A 162 -7.13 -5.23 8.38
CA ASN A 162 -6.86 -6.54 8.95
C ASN A 162 -5.35 -6.74 9.17
N PRO A 163 -4.90 -7.88 9.74
CA PRO A 163 -3.47 -8.09 9.99
C PRO A 163 -2.56 -7.95 8.76
N ARG A 164 -3.06 -8.15 7.53
CA ARG A 164 -2.29 -7.97 6.29
C ARG A 164 -2.05 -6.50 5.94
N THR A 165 -2.80 -5.59 6.55
CA THR A 165 -2.66 -4.15 6.39
C THR A 165 -2.20 -3.53 7.71
N GLU A 166 -1.37 -4.24 8.48
CA GLU A 166 -0.84 -3.75 9.76
C GLU A 166 -1.91 -3.36 10.81
N LEU A 167 -3.13 -3.91 10.68
CA LEU A 167 -4.30 -3.55 11.49
C LEU A 167 -4.71 -2.07 11.36
N VAL A 168 -4.38 -1.44 10.23
CA VAL A 168 -4.84 -0.09 9.86
C VAL A 168 -5.63 -0.14 8.55
N PRO A 169 -6.50 0.86 8.27
CA PRO A 169 -7.06 1.08 6.94
C PRO A 169 -5.93 1.17 5.90
N GLY A 170 -5.87 0.19 4.99
CA GLY A 170 -4.71 0.00 4.14
C GLY A 170 -5.01 -0.57 2.76
N HIS A 171 -4.03 -0.43 1.88
CA HIS A 171 -4.05 -1.01 0.53
C HIS A 171 -3.66 -2.49 0.57
N VAL A 172 -4.19 -3.26 -0.38
CA VAL A 172 -3.99 -4.71 -0.43
C VAL A 172 -3.66 -5.13 -1.86
N VAL A 173 -2.46 -5.68 -2.06
CA VAL A 173 -2.06 -6.37 -3.29
C VAL A 173 -1.84 -7.85 -2.94
N ARG A 174 -2.46 -8.73 -3.72
CA ARG A 174 -2.43 -10.18 -3.46
C ARG A 174 -2.12 -10.97 -4.71
N SER A 175 -1.36 -12.03 -4.51
CA SER A 175 -1.15 -13.11 -5.48
C SER A 175 -2.05 -14.28 -5.08
N LEU A 176 -2.97 -14.63 -5.98
CA LEU A 176 -4.02 -15.63 -5.77
C LEU A 176 -4.18 -16.53 -7.00
N TYR A 177 -4.30 -17.82 -6.76
CA TYR A 177 -4.79 -18.74 -7.79
C TYR A 177 -6.25 -18.43 -8.12
N SER A 178 -6.63 -18.55 -9.39
CA SER A 178 -8.02 -18.38 -9.80
C SER A 178 -8.42 -19.39 -10.87
N ASP A 179 -9.71 -19.73 -10.88
CA ASP A 179 -10.29 -20.60 -11.91
C ASP A 179 -10.45 -19.85 -13.25
N THR A 180 -10.79 -20.55 -14.33
CA THR A 180 -11.04 -19.97 -15.66
C THR A 180 -12.17 -18.92 -15.70
N ARG A 181 -12.93 -18.74 -14.61
CA ARG A 181 -13.98 -17.72 -14.48
C ARG A 181 -13.53 -16.56 -13.58
N GLY A 182 -12.29 -16.57 -13.07
CA GLY A 182 -11.72 -15.56 -12.19
C GLY A 182 -12.10 -15.71 -10.72
N TYR A 183 -12.70 -16.82 -10.30
CA TYR A 183 -12.96 -17.04 -8.86
C TYR A 183 -11.68 -17.48 -8.16
N PRO A 184 -11.35 -16.92 -6.99
CA PRO A 184 -10.15 -17.30 -6.26
C PRO A 184 -10.26 -18.75 -5.75
N ILE A 185 -9.20 -19.54 -5.98
CA ILE A 185 -9.07 -20.91 -5.49
C ILE A 185 -8.40 -20.84 -4.11
N LEU A 186 -9.22 -20.63 -3.07
CA LEU A 186 -8.73 -20.42 -1.70
C LEU A 186 -7.95 -21.61 -1.12
N SER A 187 -8.23 -22.84 -1.59
CA SER A 187 -7.49 -24.05 -1.23
C SER A 187 -6.04 -24.05 -1.71
N GLY A 188 -5.75 -23.33 -2.81
CA GLY A 188 -4.39 -23.09 -3.28
C GLY A 188 -3.61 -22.07 -2.44
N GLY A 189 -4.26 -21.49 -1.43
CA GLY A 189 -3.69 -20.43 -0.63
C GLY A 189 -3.67 -19.08 -1.35
N GLY A 190 -2.90 -18.16 -0.79
CA GLY A 190 -2.78 -16.81 -1.29
C GLY A 190 -2.00 -15.93 -0.33
N ARG A 191 -1.28 -14.96 -0.88
CA ARG A 191 -0.34 -14.13 -0.10
C ARG A 191 -0.47 -12.66 -0.46
N GLY A 192 -0.10 -11.80 0.49
CA GLY A 192 0.19 -10.41 0.17
C GLY A 192 1.47 -10.35 -0.66
N VAL A 193 1.59 -9.35 -1.53
CA VAL A 193 2.77 -9.16 -2.38
C VAL A 193 3.37 -7.79 -2.09
N ASN A 194 4.70 -7.75 -1.97
CA ASN A 194 5.54 -6.56 -1.81
C ASN A 194 6.96 -6.88 -2.33
N HIS A 195 7.93 -5.97 -2.12
CA HIS A 195 9.31 -6.18 -2.58
C HIS A 195 10.01 -7.43 -2.03
N SER A 196 9.59 -8.00 -0.89
CA SER A 196 10.27 -9.15 -0.26
C SER A 196 9.67 -10.48 -0.70
N THR A 197 8.58 -10.42 -1.47
CA THR A 197 7.96 -11.62 -2.03
C THR A 197 8.85 -12.16 -3.15
N ALA A 198 9.23 -13.43 -3.10
CA ALA A 198 9.99 -14.09 -4.16
C ALA A 198 9.26 -13.99 -5.51
N PHE A 199 10.01 -13.88 -6.61
CA PHE A 199 9.46 -13.57 -7.94
C PHE A 199 8.46 -14.64 -8.41
N GLU A 200 8.74 -15.90 -8.16
CA GLU A 200 7.91 -17.08 -8.47
C GLU A 200 6.56 -17.11 -7.75
N ASP A 201 6.45 -16.39 -6.64
CA ASP A 201 5.25 -16.30 -5.84
C ASP A 201 4.34 -15.13 -6.26
N ARG A 202 4.78 -14.31 -7.23
CA ARG A 202 4.10 -13.07 -7.62
C ARG A 202 3.02 -13.24 -8.68
N TRP A 203 2.04 -12.35 -8.53
CA TRP A 203 0.99 -11.92 -9.45
C TRP A 203 -0.09 -12.92 -9.88
N GLY A 204 -0.31 -13.99 -9.12
CA GLY A 204 -1.46 -14.86 -9.32
C GLY A 204 -2.75 -14.05 -9.38
N GLY A 205 -3.52 -14.22 -10.46
CA GLY A 205 -4.80 -13.53 -10.63
C GLY A 205 -4.72 -12.14 -11.29
N TRP A 206 -3.53 -11.76 -11.74
CA TRP A 206 -3.25 -10.54 -12.52
C TRP A 206 -2.75 -10.89 -13.91
N TYR A 207 -3.06 -10.04 -14.89
CA TYR A 207 -2.34 -10.04 -16.16
C TYR A 207 -1.02 -9.29 -15.99
N VAL A 208 0.02 -9.79 -16.64
CA VAL A 208 1.40 -9.31 -16.52
C VAL A 208 2.01 -9.25 -17.90
N SER A 209 2.53 -8.08 -18.27
CA SER A 209 3.22 -7.90 -19.54
C SER A 209 4.66 -7.35 -19.37
N GLY A 210 5.60 -8.02 -20.04
CA GLY A 210 7.01 -7.69 -20.17
C GLY A 210 7.91 -8.92 -20.12
N LYS A 211 9.22 -8.71 -19.95
CA LYS A 211 10.23 -9.78 -20.00
C LYS A 211 10.99 -9.90 -18.68
N HIS A 212 11.38 -11.12 -18.33
CA HIS A 212 11.97 -11.47 -17.04
C HIS A 212 12.64 -12.86 -17.05
N GLY A 213 13.47 -13.14 -16.03
CA GLY A 213 14.35 -14.31 -15.97
C GLY A 213 13.83 -15.58 -15.27
N SER A 214 12.72 -15.52 -14.52
CA SER A 214 12.13 -16.68 -13.81
C SER A 214 10.64 -16.84 -14.13
N GLU A 215 9.97 -17.84 -13.57
CA GLU A 215 8.52 -17.95 -13.65
C GLU A 215 7.85 -17.04 -12.62
N HIS A 216 6.60 -16.63 -12.88
CA HIS A 216 5.68 -16.00 -11.92
C HIS A 216 4.27 -16.61 -12.07
N LEU A 217 3.34 -16.29 -11.17
CA LEU A 217 1.95 -16.79 -11.17
C LEU A 217 0.96 -15.95 -12.00
N GLY A 218 1.39 -14.80 -12.55
CA GLY A 218 0.59 -13.97 -13.44
C GLY A 218 0.22 -14.63 -14.76
N ASN A 219 -0.87 -14.17 -15.40
CA ASN A 219 -1.46 -14.70 -16.64
C ASN A 219 -2.08 -16.11 -16.54
N PHE A 220 -2.03 -16.78 -15.38
CA PHE A 220 -2.60 -18.13 -15.22
C PHE A 220 -4.05 -18.14 -14.76
N THR A 221 -4.83 -19.02 -15.38
CA THR A 221 -6.10 -19.54 -14.84
C THR A 221 -6.06 -21.05 -14.76
N ILE A 222 -6.71 -21.62 -13.75
CA ILE A 222 -6.69 -23.06 -13.50
C ILE A 222 -8.04 -23.67 -13.89
N GLU A 223 -8.00 -24.81 -14.57
CA GLU A 223 -9.19 -25.62 -14.79
C GLU A 223 -9.56 -26.39 -13.52
N GLY A 224 -10.78 -26.19 -13.02
CA GLY A 224 -11.24 -26.84 -11.79
C GLY A 224 -10.81 -26.10 -10.52
N ARG A 225 -10.58 -26.85 -9.43
CA ARG A 225 -10.25 -26.31 -8.09
C ARG A 225 -8.93 -26.83 -7.52
N ASP A 226 -8.33 -27.81 -8.18
CA ASP A 226 -7.07 -28.39 -7.75
C ASP A 226 -5.94 -27.62 -8.44
N VAL A 227 -5.09 -26.98 -7.64
CA VAL A 227 -3.94 -26.23 -8.17
C VAL A 227 -2.86 -27.24 -8.57
N PRO A 228 -2.50 -27.32 -9.88
CA PRO A 228 -1.47 -28.24 -10.30
C PRO A 228 -0.09 -27.76 -9.84
N HIS A 229 0.76 -28.71 -9.48
CA HIS A 229 2.16 -28.46 -9.15
C HIS A 229 3.05 -29.46 -9.92
N PRO A 230 3.94 -28.99 -10.82
CA PRO A 230 4.21 -27.58 -11.16
C PRO A 230 3.07 -26.94 -11.99
N LEU A 231 3.03 -25.59 -12.00
CA LEU A 231 2.18 -24.85 -12.93
C LEU A 231 2.88 -24.80 -14.30
N GLU A 232 2.49 -25.67 -15.22
CA GLU A 232 3.13 -25.72 -16.53
C GLU A 232 2.43 -24.76 -17.51
N SER A 233 3.05 -23.61 -17.82
CA SER A 233 2.79 -22.90 -19.07
C SER A 233 3.85 -21.84 -19.37
N ALA A 234 4.77 -22.17 -20.28
CA ALA A 234 5.69 -21.19 -20.86
C ALA A 234 4.94 -20.05 -21.57
N ALA A 235 3.70 -20.28 -22.03
CA ALA A 235 2.88 -19.29 -22.74
C ALA A 235 2.37 -18.14 -21.83
N ALA A 236 2.40 -18.33 -20.51
CA ALA A 236 2.01 -17.31 -19.54
C ALA A 236 3.21 -16.43 -19.09
N GLN A 237 4.43 -16.82 -19.45
CA GLN A 237 5.67 -16.10 -19.12
C GLN A 237 6.11 -15.21 -20.28
N ASN A 238 6.84 -14.14 -19.98
CA ASN A 238 7.43 -13.23 -20.97
C ASN A 238 6.42 -12.68 -22.01
N VAL A 239 5.14 -12.57 -21.64
CA VAL A 239 4.07 -12.06 -22.52
C VAL A 239 4.29 -10.57 -22.72
N THR A 240 4.39 -10.11 -23.97
CA THR A 240 4.54 -8.67 -24.29
C THR A 240 3.30 -8.06 -24.93
N ASP A 241 2.38 -8.91 -25.38
CA ASP A 241 1.11 -8.53 -26.02
C ASP A 241 -0.05 -9.28 -25.36
N LEU A 242 -0.80 -8.57 -24.52
CA LEU A 242 -1.95 -9.12 -23.80
C LEU A 242 -3.16 -9.37 -24.70
N SER A 243 -3.19 -8.85 -25.93
CA SER A 243 -4.29 -9.12 -26.87
C SER A 243 -4.42 -10.60 -27.24
N THR A 244 -3.36 -11.36 -27.00
CA THR A 244 -3.33 -12.82 -27.15
C THR A 244 -4.11 -13.55 -26.05
N LEU A 245 -4.40 -12.90 -24.92
CA LEU A 245 -5.09 -13.47 -23.75
C LEU A 245 -6.55 -13.01 -23.63
N PHE A 246 -6.85 -11.75 -23.98
CA PHE A 246 -8.20 -11.16 -23.97
C PHE A 246 -8.26 -9.90 -24.86
N ASP A 247 -9.44 -9.33 -25.11
CA ASP A 247 -9.58 -8.09 -25.88
C ASP A 247 -9.11 -6.86 -25.08
N THR A 248 -8.01 -6.25 -25.49
CA THR A 248 -7.41 -5.06 -24.86
C THR A 248 -7.98 -3.74 -25.38
N THR A 249 -8.77 -3.75 -26.46
CA THR A 249 -9.34 -2.54 -27.08
C THR A 249 -10.17 -1.68 -26.12
N PRO A 250 -10.93 -2.25 -25.16
CA PRO A 250 -11.72 -1.47 -24.20
C PRO A 250 -10.91 -0.82 -23.06
N TYR A 251 -9.58 -0.79 -23.12
CA TYR A 251 -8.70 -0.25 -22.08
C TYR A 251 -7.89 0.95 -22.60
N LEU A 252 -7.40 1.80 -21.69
CA LEU A 252 -6.61 2.99 -22.08
C LEU A 252 -5.17 2.64 -22.48
N SER A 253 -4.68 1.48 -22.01
CA SER A 253 -3.42 0.88 -22.40
C SER A 253 -3.64 -0.61 -22.72
N PRO A 254 -2.93 -1.21 -23.69
CA PRO A 254 -2.97 -2.66 -23.90
C PRO A 254 -2.06 -3.43 -22.93
N HIS A 255 -1.42 -2.76 -21.97
CA HIS A 255 -0.40 -3.32 -21.08
C HIS A 255 -0.89 -3.45 -19.63
N SER A 256 -0.25 -4.37 -18.90
CA SER A 256 -0.27 -4.51 -17.44
C SER A 256 1.17 -4.72 -16.99
N ASP A 257 1.93 -3.63 -16.99
CA ASP A 257 3.39 -3.65 -16.99
C ASP A 257 3.95 -4.25 -15.69
N LEU A 258 4.87 -5.22 -15.79
CA LEU A 258 5.46 -5.84 -14.61
C LEU A 258 6.28 -4.88 -13.74
N VAL A 259 6.90 -3.84 -14.33
CA VAL A 259 7.61 -2.82 -13.55
C VAL A 259 6.61 -1.99 -12.76
N ALA A 260 5.45 -1.67 -13.35
CA ALA A 260 4.37 -0.99 -12.65
C ALA A 260 3.80 -1.84 -11.51
N LEU A 261 3.65 -3.16 -11.70
CA LEU A 261 3.26 -4.08 -10.63
C LEU A 261 4.25 -4.07 -9.46
N MET A 262 5.56 -4.14 -9.74
CA MET A 262 6.61 -4.13 -8.72
C MET A 262 6.63 -2.81 -7.92
N VAL A 263 6.42 -1.67 -8.57
CA VAL A 263 6.30 -0.38 -7.87
C VAL A 263 5.01 -0.34 -7.05
N HIS A 264 3.89 -0.80 -7.61
CA HIS A 264 2.58 -0.78 -6.95
C HIS A 264 2.55 -1.61 -5.65
N GLU A 265 3.08 -2.83 -5.67
CA GLU A 265 3.11 -3.72 -4.51
C GLU A 265 4.06 -3.20 -3.40
N HIS A 266 5.15 -2.52 -3.77
CA HIS A 266 5.99 -1.81 -2.82
C HIS A 266 5.24 -0.61 -2.21
N GLN A 267 4.67 0.24 -3.06
CA GLN A 267 4.02 1.47 -2.65
C GLN A 267 2.86 1.22 -1.67
N THR A 268 2.02 0.24 -1.98
CA THR A 268 0.84 -0.10 -1.16
C THR A 268 1.21 -0.59 0.24
N THR A 269 2.24 -1.42 0.37
CA THR A 269 2.72 -1.87 1.69
C THR A 269 3.39 -0.73 2.45
N GLY A 270 4.17 0.13 1.78
CA GLY A 270 4.78 1.31 2.39
C GLY A 270 3.75 2.27 2.98
N HIS A 271 2.64 2.54 2.28
CA HIS A 271 1.53 3.35 2.82
C HIS A 271 0.92 2.76 4.09
N ASN A 272 0.80 1.43 4.18
CA ASN A 272 0.28 0.77 5.37
C ASN A 272 1.22 0.96 6.57
N LEU A 273 2.54 0.85 6.36
CA LEU A 273 3.55 1.06 7.41
C LEU A 273 3.64 2.53 7.86
N ILE A 274 3.56 3.48 6.93
CA ILE A 274 3.50 4.91 7.26
C ILE A 274 2.26 5.20 8.12
N THR A 275 1.10 4.64 7.75
CA THR A 275 -0.14 4.76 8.53
C THR A 275 0.01 4.12 9.91
N LYS A 276 0.61 2.93 10.00
CA LYS A 276 0.89 2.24 11.26
C LYS A 276 1.72 3.12 12.19
N LEU A 277 2.79 3.74 11.68
CA LEU A 277 3.62 4.67 12.46
C LEU A 277 2.81 5.89 12.93
N ASN A 278 2.04 6.52 12.03
CA ASN A 278 1.20 7.67 12.40
C ASN A 278 0.23 7.31 13.54
N PHE A 279 -0.52 6.21 13.39
CA PHE A 279 -1.50 5.78 14.37
C PHE A 279 -0.86 5.36 15.68
N ALA A 280 0.26 4.62 15.62
CA ALA A 280 0.99 4.20 16.80
C ALA A 280 1.44 5.40 17.63
N THR A 281 1.96 6.44 17.00
CA THR A 281 2.43 7.65 17.67
C THR A 281 1.30 8.47 18.26
N ARG A 282 0.25 8.76 17.48
CA ARG A 282 -0.92 9.51 17.98
C ARG A 282 -1.58 8.78 19.15
N GLN A 283 -1.79 7.48 19.03
CA GLN A 283 -2.35 6.67 20.12
C GLN A 283 -1.42 6.63 21.34
N ALA A 284 -0.10 6.54 21.15
CA ALA A 284 0.86 6.59 22.25
C ALA A 284 0.78 7.91 23.02
N HIS A 285 0.76 9.06 22.32
CA HIS A 285 0.61 10.38 22.93
C HIS A 285 -0.70 10.51 23.70
N TYR A 286 -1.82 10.10 23.09
CA TYR A 286 -3.14 10.18 23.72
C TYR A 286 -3.23 9.31 24.99
N TYR A 287 -2.75 8.06 24.93
CA TYR A 287 -2.78 7.17 26.11
C TYR A 287 -1.81 7.62 27.20
N GLU A 288 -0.64 8.13 26.84
CA GLU A 288 0.33 8.69 27.79
C GLU A 288 -0.24 9.91 28.51
N GLU A 289 -0.88 10.84 27.79
CA GLU A 289 -1.52 12.00 28.41
C GLU A 289 -2.63 11.59 29.39
N SER A 290 -3.45 10.62 29.01
CA SER A 290 -4.50 10.07 29.87
C SER A 290 -3.93 9.38 31.11
N LEU A 291 -2.85 8.60 30.93
CA LEU A 291 -2.20 7.88 32.02
C LEU A 291 -1.51 8.84 33.01
N ASN A 292 -0.82 9.87 32.50
CA ASN A 292 -0.19 10.90 33.33
C ASN A 292 -1.23 11.61 34.21
N LYS A 293 -2.38 11.97 33.65
CA LYS A 293 -3.50 12.56 34.40
C LYS A 293 -4.06 11.62 35.47
N GLN A 294 -4.17 10.33 35.18
CA GLN A 294 -4.71 9.34 36.12
C GLN A 294 -3.77 9.03 37.27
N LEU A 295 -2.45 9.04 37.02
CA LEU A 295 -1.42 8.74 38.01
C LEU A 295 -0.87 9.97 38.73
N GLY A 296 -1.25 11.18 38.29
CA GLY A 296 -0.76 12.44 38.87
C GLY A 296 0.69 12.75 38.51
N GLU A 297 1.17 12.22 37.38
CA GLU A 297 2.49 12.52 36.84
C GLU A 297 2.50 13.90 36.14
N GLU A 298 3.69 14.48 36.02
CA GLU A 298 3.87 15.75 35.31
C GLU A 298 3.48 15.63 33.81
N PRO A 299 2.87 16.68 33.22
CA PRO A 299 2.62 16.73 31.79
C PRO A 299 3.89 16.48 30.97
N GLY A 300 3.82 15.54 30.02
CA GLY A 300 4.96 15.14 29.19
C GLY A 300 5.85 14.04 29.79
N HIS A 301 5.50 13.47 30.96
CA HIS A 301 6.15 12.24 31.44
C HIS A 301 6.05 11.14 30.38
N ARG A 302 7.21 10.56 30.02
CA ARG A 302 7.35 9.54 28.97
C ARG A 302 7.35 8.14 29.55
N TRP A 303 6.42 7.31 29.10
CA TRP A 303 6.39 5.90 29.49
C TRP A 303 7.20 5.03 28.53
N GLU A 304 7.96 4.07 29.07
CA GLU A 304 8.74 3.12 28.26
C GLU A 304 7.86 2.37 27.25
N SER A 305 6.62 2.05 27.60
CA SER A 305 5.65 1.39 26.72
C SER A 305 5.25 2.26 25.52
N ALA A 306 5.08 3.56 25.70
CA ALA A 306 4.79 4.51 24.63
C ALA A 306 6.01 4.67 23.70
N VAL A 307 7.19 4.85 24.30
CA VAL A 307 8.47 4.97 23.57
C VAL A 307 8.77 3.71 22.76
N SER A 308 8.65 2.52 23.35
CA SER A 308 8.88 1.24 22.66
C SER A 308 7.92 1.04 21.49
N ARG A 309 6.65 1.42 21.66
CA ARG A 309 5.64 1.32 20.59
C ARG A 309 6.01 2.17 19.38
N ILE A 310 6.46 3.41 19.59
CA ILE A 310 6.88 4.31 18.52
C ILE A 310 8.16 3.78 17.87
N ASN A 311 9.17 3.41 18.68
CA ASN A 311 10.44 2.86 18.18
C ASN A 311 10.24 1.64 17.28
N ASN A 312 9.39 0.68 17.67
CA ASN A 312 9.13 -0.50 16.86
C ASN A 312 8.49 -0.14 15.52
N ALA A 313 7.50 0.76 15.52
CA ALA A 313 6.86 1.20 14.28
C ALA A 313 7.81 2.01 13.38
N VAL A 314 8.75 2.77 13.95
CA VAL A 314 9.81 3.44 13.19
C VAL A 314 10.77 2.41 12.60
N ASN A 315 11.23 1.43 13.37
CA ASN A 315 12.16 0.42 12.87
C ASN A 315 11.55 -0.39 11.71
N ASP A 316 10.30 -0.84 11.85
CA ASP A 316 9.56 -1.52 10.78
C ASP A 316 9.54 -0.67 9.49
N LEU A 317 9.31 0.64 9.62
CA LEU A 317 9.26 1.55 8.48
C LEU A 317 10.65 1.84 7.90
N VAL A 318 11.70 1.96 8.72
CA VAL A 318 13.08 2.18 8.26
C VAL A 318 13.56 0.98 7.44
N GLU A 319 13.38 -0.23 7.97
CA GLU A 319 13.73 -1.48 7.28
C GLU A 319 13.00 -1.54 5.92
N TYR A 320 11.70 -1.24 5.90
CA TYR A 320 10.93 -1.23 4.68
C TYR A 320 11.35 -0.14 3.67
N LEU A 321 11.57 1.09 4.14
CA LEU A 321 11.98 2.19 3.27
C LEU A 321 13.38 1.94 2.70
N LEU A 322 14.25 1.22 3.40
CA LEU A 322 15.59 0.86 2.94
C LEU A 322 15.66 -0.51 2.24
N PHE A 323 14.52 -1.07 1.81
CA PHE A 323 14.45 -2.31 1.03
C PHE A 323 15.11 -3.52 1.72
N CYS A 324 15.03 -3.60 3.05
CA CYS A 324 15.39 -4.83 3.76
C CYS A 324 14.55 -6.00 3.24
N ASP A 325 15.19 -7.18 3.12
CA ASP A 325 14.59 -8.40 2.58
C ASP A 325 14.07 -8.30 1.14
N GLU A 326 14.49 -7.31 0.33
CA GLU A 326 14.12 -7.26 -1.09
C GLU A 326 14.52 -8.57 -1.79
N ALA A 327 13.55 -9.20 -2.44
CA ALA A 327 13.81 -10.39 -3.23
C ALA A 327 14.63 -10.02 -4.47
N SER A 328 15.80 -10.64 -4.64
CA SER A 328 16.63 -10.46 -5.83
C SER A 328 15.83 -10.74 -7.10
N LEU A 329 16.02 -9.90 -8.11
CA LEU A 329 15.46 -10.19 -9.43
C LEU A 329 16.18 -11.40 -10.05
N PRO A 330 15.44 -12.30 -10.71
CA PRO A 330 16.02 -13.51 -11.31
C PRO A 330 16.80 -13.25 -12.61
N GLY A 331 17.04 -11.99 -12.94
CA GLY A 331 17.63 -11.50 -14.19
C GLY A 331 16.95 -10.19 -14.63
N PRO A 332 17.35 -9.67 -15.80
CA PRO A 332 16.84 -8.41 -16.31
C PRO A 332 15.31 -8.41 -16.45
N VAL A 333 14.68 -7.36 -15.92
CA VAL A 333 13.24 -7.09 -16.01
C VAL A 333 13.01 -5.94 -16.99
N VAL A 334 12.17 -6.17 -18.00
CA VAL A 334 11.87 -5.18 -19.03
C VAL A 334 10.37 -4.99 -19.15
N GLY A 335 9.89 -3.79 -18.79
CA GLY A 335 8.49 -3.38 -18.93
C GLY A 335 8.02 -3.29 -20.39
N THR A 336 6.73 -3.05 -20.57
CA THR A 336 6.06 -2.96 -21.89
C THR A 336 5.42 -1.61 -22.17
N SER A 337 5.43 -0.71 -21.19
CA SER A 337 4.87 0.64 -21.27
C SER A 337 5.93 1.71 -21.02
N GLU A 338 5.55 2.98 -21.13
CA GLU A 338 6.40 4.12 -20.76
C GLU A 338 6.53 4.30 -19.23
N PHE A 339 5.91 3.43 -18.41
CA PHE A 339 5.82 3.61 -16.95
C PHE A 339 7.19 3.82 -16.29
N ALA A 340 8.18 2.98 -16.60
CA ALA A 340 9.49 3.08 -15.98
C ALA A 340 10.16 4.46 -16.26
N LYS A 341 9.99 4.97 -17.47
CA LYS A 341 10.53 6.27 -17.88
C LYS A 341 9.75 7.43 -17.25
N GLU A 342 8.42 7.39 -17.29
CA GLU A 342 7.57 8.40 -16.67
C GLU A 342 7.80 8.46 -15.16
N PHE A 343 7.84 7.30 -14.49
CA PHE A 343 8.08 7.21 -13.05
C PHE A 343 9.44 7.78 -12.67
N ALA A 344 10.53 7.38 -13.36
CA ALA A 344 11.87 7.88 -13.07
C ALA A 344 12.00 9.40 -13.31
N ALA A 345 11.24 9.96 -14.26
CA ALA A 345 11.26 11.39 -14.59
C ALA A 345 10.58 12.30 -13.55
N ARG A 346 9.77 11.75 -12.63
CA ARG A 346 9.00 12.56 -11.65
C ARG A 346 9.86 13.19 -10.56
N GLY A 347 11.10 12.71 -10.36
CA GLY A 347 12.02 13.24 -9.35
C GLY A 347 11.53 13.03 -7.91
N PRO A 348 12.06 13.81 -6.94
CA PRO A 348 13.04 14.89 -7.12
C PRO A 348 14.42 14.38 -7.58
N PHE A 349 15.27 15.30 -8.03
CA PHE A 349 16.65 15.04 -8.45
C PHE A 349 17.63 15.86 -7.62
N ASP A 350 18.75 15.27 -7.26
CA ASP A 350 19.86 16.01 -6.65
C ASP A 350 20.65 16.81 -7.71
N LYS A 351 21.67 17.56 -7.29
CA LYS A 351 22.48 18.38 -8.22
C LYS A 351 23.29 17.56 -9.23
N GLN A 352 23.49 16.27 -8.96
CA GLN A 352 24.17 15.34 -9.86
C GLN A 352 23.17 14.69 -10.85
N GLY A 353 21.88 15.00 -10.73
CA GLY A 353 20.81 14.43 -11.54
C GLY A 353 20.34 13.06 -11.07
N ARG A 354 20.72 12.64 -9.85
CA ARG A 354 20.34 11.36 -9.27
C ARG A 354 18.97 11.42 -8.60
N SER A 355 18.21 10.33 -8.63
CA SER A 355 16.90 10.22 -7.97
C SER A 355 16.67 8.84 -7.33
N LEU A 356 15.93 8.82 -6.21
CA LEU A 356 15.44 7.57 -5.60
C LEU A 356 14.42 6.82 -6.48
N ARG A 357 13.97 7.43 -7.58
CA ARG A 357 13.12 6.77 -8.59
C ARG A 357 13.90 6.12 -9.72
N GLU A 358 15.23 6.21 -9.72
CA GLU A 358 16.04 5.51 -10.72
C GLU A 358 15.94 4.00 -10.53
N PHE A 359 15.66 3.33 -11.63
CA PHE A 359 15.53 1.88 -11.69
C PHE A 359 16.90 1.19 -11.87
N ASP A 360 17.04 0.02 -11.25
CA ASP A 360 18.10 -0.94 -11.59
C ASP A 360 17.55 -1.95 -12.60
N LEU A 361 16.50 -2.69 -12.21
CA LEU A 361 15.79 -3.72 -12.99
C LEU A 361 16.67 -4.87 -13.52
N GLU A 362 17.93 -4.96 -13.08
CA GLU A 362 18.83 -6.06 -13.42
C GLU A 362 18.89 -7.07 -12.27
N THR A 363 19.02 -6.56 -11.04
CA THR A 363 19.19 -7.33 -9.81
C THR A 363 18.21 -6.93 -8.71
N ARG A 364 17.67 -5.72 -8.76
CA ARG A 364 16.71 -5.15 -7.79
C ARG A 364 15.77 -4.13 -8.44
N LEU A 365 14.77 -3.64 -7.71
CA LEU A 365 13.81 -2.65 -8.25
C LEU A 365 14.49 -1.31 -8.52
N PHE A 366 15.00 -0.66 -7.48
CA PHE A 366 15.61 0.66 -7.58
C PHE A 366 17.14 0.59 -7.51
N LYS A 367 17.80 1.47 -8.27
CA LYS A 367 19.24 1.64 -8.27
C LYS A 367 19.76 2.01 -6.89
N TYR A 368 19.05 2.91 -6.23
CA TYR A 368 19.26 3.27 -4.83
C TYR A 368 18.16 2.58 -4.00
N PRO A 369 18.45 1.53 -3.21
CA PRO A 369 17.49 0.80 -2.37
C PRO A 369 17.02 1.68 -1.18
N CYS A 370 16.36 2.78 -1.50
CA CYS A 370 15.66 3.67 -0.60
C CYS A 370 14.38 4.14 -1.30
N SER A 371 13.24 3.89 -0.68
CA SER A 371 11.92 4.14 -1.25
C SER A 371 11.70 5.62 -1.51
N PHE A 372 11.15 5.94 -2.68
CA PHE A 372 10.65 7.27 -3.02
C PHE A 372 9.51 7.74 -2.08
N LEU A 373 8.88 6.84 -1.32
CA LEU A 373 7.83 7.19 -0.36
C LEU A 373 8.30 8.12 0.76
N VAL A 374 9.62 8.27 0.98
CA VAL A 374 10.19 9.31 1.85
C VAL A 374 9.70 10.72 1.52
N TYR A 375 9.30 10.97 0.26
CA TYR A 375 8.75 12.24 -0.21
C TYR A 375 7.22 12.34 -0.10
N SER A 376 6.54 11.30 0.40
CA SER A 376 5.09 11.28 0.48
C SER A 376 4.55 12.33 1.44
N ARG A 377 3.35 12.86 1.14
CA ARG A 377 2.64 13.76 2.05
C ARG A 377 2.33 13.07 3.39
N SER A 378 2.12 11.76 3.36
CA SER A 378 1.89 10.94 4.55
C SER A 378 3.08 10.96 5.50
N ILE A 379 4.32 10.86 5.00
CA ILE A 379 5.52 11.02 5.84
C ILE A 379 5.70 12.46 6.30
N ALA A 380 5.47 13.43 5.42
CA ALA A 380 5.58 14.84 5.76
C ALA A 380 4.62 15.25 6.91
N ALA A 381 3.46 14.60 7.00
CA ALA A 381 2.44 14.86 8.03
C ALA A 381 2.55 13.98 9.29
N LEU A 382 3.56 13.10 9.39
CA LEU A 382 3.79 12.33 10.61
C LEU A 382 3.96 13.27 11.82
N PRO A 383 3.54 12.85 13.03
CA PRO A 383 3.87 13.59 14.25
C PRO A 383 5.38 13.83 14.36
N ASP A 384 5.78 15.04 14.79
CA ASP A 384 7.18 15.47 14.76
C ASP A 384 8.15 14.47 15.42
N GLU A 385 7.79 13.93 16.58
CA GLU A 385 8.60 12.90 17.27
C GLU A 385 8.88 11.69 16.36
N ALA A 386 7.85 11.17 15.68
CA ALA A 386 8.00 10.00 14.82
C ALA A 386 8.84 10.31 13.59
N ARG A 387 8.63 11.48 12.99
CA ARG A 387 9.36 11.92 11.79
C ARG A 387 10.84 12.18 12.10
N GLU A 388 11.14 12.86 13.19
CA GLU A 388 12.52 13.13 13.62
C GLU A 388 13.26 11.83 13.95
N LEU A 389 12.60 10.91 14.65
CA LEU A 389 13.15 9.59 14.96
C LEU A 389 13.36 8.75 13.69
N LEU A 390 12.42 8.78 12.74
CA LEU A 390 12.57 8.13 11.44
C LEU A 390 13.84 8.62 10.71
N TRP A 391 14.02 9.93 10.60
CA TRP A 391 15.21 10.50 9.96
C TRP A 391 16.49 10.23 10.73
N GLN A 392 16.44 10.22 12.06
CA GLN A 392 17.57 9.81 12.88
C GLN A 392 17.99 8.38 12.56
N ARG A 393 17.06 7.42 12.59
CA ARG A 393 17.36 6.00 12.30
C ARG A 393 17.89 5.80 10.89
N MET A 394 17.29 6.47 9.90
CA MET A 394 17.81 6.42 8.53
C MET A 394 19.23 6.97 8.45
N ARG A 395 19.56 8.08 9.12
CA ARG A 395 20.94 8.60 9.17
C ARG A 395 21.91 7.66 9.88
N GLU A 396 21.51 7.04 11.00
CA GLU A 396 22.33 6.04 11.70
C GLU A 396 22.70 4.87 10.76
N VAL A 397 21.74 4.38 9.97
CA VAL A 397 22.02 3.37 8.95
C VAL A 397 22.91 3.95 7.84
N LEU A 398 22.51 5.04 7.20
CA LEU A 398 23.21 5.56 6.02
C LEU A 398 24.60 6.15 6.30
N SER A 399 24.91 6.49 7.55
CA SER A 399 26.27 6.87 7.98
C SER A 399 27.17 5.68 8.32
N GLY A 400 26.58 4.49 8.49
CA GLY A 400 27.28 3.29 8.96
C GLY A 400 27.42 3.20 10.49
N GLU A 401 26.78 4.09 11.27
CA GLU A 401 26.70 3.96 12.73
C GLU A 401 25.90 2.72 13.15
N ASN A 402 24.89 2.34 12.36
CA ASN A 402 24.21 1.06 12.46
C ASN A 402 24.72 0.12 11.34
N ASP A 403 25.55 -0.84 11.75
CA ASP A 403 26.16 -1.87 10.92
C ASP A 403 25.53 -3.26 11.12
N SER A 404 24.31 -3.31 11.65
CA SER A 404 23.59 -4.58 11.85
C SER A 404 23.36 -5.33 10.53
N GLU A 405 23.32 -6.66 10.62
CA GLU A 405 23.14 -7.57 9.48
C GLU A 405 21.87 -7.27 8.67
N THR A 406 20.82 -6.73 9.30
CA THR A 406 19.58 -6.29 8.66
C THR A 406 19.80 -5.33 7.48
N PHE A 407 20.89 -4.53 7.51
CA PHE A 407 21.23 -3.56 6.48
C PHE A 407 22.48 -3.94 5.66
N ALA A 408 22.90 -5.21 5.71
CA ALA A 408 24.12 -5.68 5.05
C ALA A 408 24.07 -5.59 3.52
N HIS A 409 22.87 -5.49 2.91
CA HIS A 409 22.69 -5.27 1.48
C HIS A 409 23.08 -3.86 1.01
N LEU A 410 23.23 -2.91 1.95
CA LEU A 410 23.66 -1.54 1.66
C LEU A 410 25.17 -1.41 1.86
N ASP A 411 25.93 -1.47 0.78
CA ASP A 411 27.37 -1.18 0.83
C ASP A 411 27.66 0.31 1.08
N ALA A 412 28.93 0.63 1.36
CA ALA A 412 29.35 1.99 1.73
C ALA A 412 29.07 3.04 0.63
N GLU A 413 29.21 2.67 -0.65
CA GLU A 413 28.94 3.58 -1.78
C GLU A 413 27.44 3.85 -1.91
N THR A 414 26.62 2.82 -1.78
CA THR A 414 25.16 2.90 -1.82
C THR A 414 24.62 3.74 -0.67
N ARG A 415 25.14 3.52 0.55
CA ARG A 415 24.78 4.32 1.74
C ARG A 415 25.10 5.80 1.53
N LEU A 416 26.31 6.12 1.05
CA LEU A 416 26.74 7.48 0.77
C LEU A 416 25.83 8.14 -0.29
N ALA A 417 25.57 7.45 -1.40
CA ALA A 417 24.74 8.00 -2.48
C ALA A 417 23.30 8.30 -2.01
N ILE A 418 22.67 7.39 -1.26
CA ILE A 418 21.33 7.63 -0.69
C ILE A 418 21.37 8.82 0.26
N ASN A 419 22.37 8.89 1.16
CA ASN A 419 22.50 9.98 2.12
C ASN A 419 22.66 11.36 1.43
N GLU A 420 23.47 11.44 0.38
CA GLU A 420 23.65 12.66 -0.42
C GLU A 420 22.35 13.07 -1.12
N ILE A 421 21.67 12.13 -1.79
CA ILE A 421 20.39 12.40 -2.47
C ILE A 421 19.38 12.95 -1.47
N LEU A 422 19.18 12.26 -0.33
CA LEU A 422 18.23 12.70 0.70
C LEU A 422 18.60 14.05 1.30
N THR A 423 19.88 14.30 1.57
CA THR A 423 20.35 15.58 2.12
C THR A 423 20.05 16.75 1.19
N GLU A 424 20.17 16.55 -0.12
CA GLU A 424 19.90 17.61 -1.11
C GLU A 424 18.42 17.77 -1.46
N THR A 425 17.64 16.70 -1.41
CA THR A 425 16.27 16.67 -1.98
C THR A 425 15.15 16.54 -0.97
N LEU A 426 15.43 16.14 0.28
CA LEU A 426 14.43 15.97 1.34
C LEU A 426 14.63 17.00 2.46
N PRO A 427 13.80 18.07 2.50
CA PRO A 427 13.86 19.07 3.57
C PRO A 427 13.70 18.44 4.96
N GLY A 428 14.60 18.79 5.87
CA GLY A 428 14.59 18.29 7.25
C GLY A 428 15.28 16.93 7.46
N PHE A 429 15.78 16.30 6.39
CA PHE A 429 16.59 15.08 6.53
C PHE A 429 18.01 15.37 7.04
N ALA A 430 18.61 16.47 6.62
CA ALA A 430 19.94 16.88 7.10
C ALA A 430 19.96 17.03 8.63
N ALA A 431 21.05 16.61 9.27
CA ALA A 431 21.22 16.80 10.70
C ALA A 431 21.09 18.30 11.05
N LYS A 432 20.27 18.63 12.07
CA LYS A 432 20.24 19.99 12.59
C LYS A 432 21.65 20.30 13.13
N PRO A 433 22.28 21.43 12.76
CA PRO A 433 23.53 21.83 13.40
C PRO A 433 23.27 21.97 14.90
N VAL A 434 24.11 21.31 15.70
CA VAL A 434 24.07 21.33 17.18
C VAL A 434 24.39 22.73 17.68
#